data_AF-A0A5C5YRY6-F1
#
_entry.id   AF-A0A5C5YRY6-F1
#
_cell.length_a   1.000
_cell.length_b   1.000
_cell.length_c   1.000
_cell.angle_alpha   90.00
_cell.angle_beta   90.00
_cell.angle_gamma   90.00
#
_symmetry.space_group_name_H-M   'P 1'
#
loop_
_entity.id
_entity.type
_entity.pdbx_description
1 polymer ?
#
loop_
_entity_poly.entity_id
_entity_poly.type
_entity_poly.pdbx_seq_one_letter_code
_entity_poly.pdbx_strand_id
1 'polypeptide(L)'
;MGIQVHCPNGHSFKVKDKYAGKKGLCPKCVGQQVVVQVPDSTDETEHAFREAVLSEHRAAHAAPPPTPSSESVFDDHPAKADASTSASLIGSSVIKHKTKCECGTKVPMWYAKCPNCGKFLEH
;
A
#
# COMPACT_ATOMS: atom_id res chain seq x y z
N MET A 1 -12.99 -1.40 -8.18
CA MET A 1 -14.16 -2.17 -7.71
C MET A 1 -15.25 -1.17 -7.34
N GLY A 2 -16.30 -1.55 -6.60
CA GLY A 2 -17.31 -0.58 -6.16
C GLY A 2 -17.98 -1.01 -4.86
N ILE A 3 -18.29 -0.03 -4.03
CA ILE A 3 -18.79 -0.18 -2.66
C ILE A 3 -20.32 -0.15 -2.68
N GLN A 4 -20.94 -1.12 -2.02
CA GLN A 4 -22.39 -1.17 -1.83
C GLN A 4 -22.76 -0.28 -0.65
N VAL A 5 -23.63 0.70 -0.87
CA VAL A 5 -24.02 1.69 0.15
C VAL A 5 -25.52 1.58 0.41
N HIS A 6 -25.89 1.61 1.70
CA HIS A 6 -27.26 1.57 2.16
C HIS A 6 -27.64 2.91 2.80
N CYS A 7 -28.68 3.54 2.27
CA CYS A 7 -29.29 4.73 2.85
C CYS A 7 -30.22 4.33 4.03
N PRO A 8 -30.36 5.15 5.08
CA PRO A 8 -31.30 4.88 6.18
C PRO A 8 -32.76 4.74 5.73
N ASN A 9 -33.13 5.29 4.58
CA ASN A 9 -34.46 5.12 3.99
C ASN A 9 -34.63 3.80 3.21
N GLY A 10 -33.65 2.89 3.26
CA GLY A 10 -33.73 1.57 2.62
C GLY A 10 -33.22 1.50 1.17
N HIS A 11 -32.65 2.59 0.64
CA HIS A 11 -32.10 2.58 -0.72
C HIS A 11 -30.71 1.97 -0.78
N SER A 12 -30.52 0.99 -1.66
CA SER A 12 -29.19 0.46 -2.02
C SER A 12 -28.69 1.04 -3.35
N PHE A 13 -27.42 1.43 -3.38
CA PHE A 13 -26.74 1.88 -4.60
C PHE A 13 -25.24 1.58 -4.51
N LYS A 14 -24.58 1.54 -5.68
CA LYS A 14 -23.15 1.23 -5.77
C LYS A 14 -22.37 2.48 -6.13
N VAL A 15 -21.33 2.78 -5.36
CA VAL A 15 -20.43 3.92 -5.60
C VAL A 15 -19.03 3.41 -5.92
N LYS A 16 -18.24 4.25 -6.57
CA LYS A 16 -16.85 3.94 -6.89
C LYS A 16 -15.99 4.05 -5.63
N ASP A 17 -14.94 3.23 -5.54
CA ASP A 17 -14.02 3.19 -4.38
C ASP A 17 -13.41 4.57 -4.04
N LYS A 18 -13.30 5.50 -5.00
CA LYS A 18 -12.84 6.89 -4.77
C LYS A 18 -13.72 7.70 -3.81
N TYR A 19 -14.91 7.21 -3.52
CA TYR A 19 -15.86 7.81 -2.58
C TYR A 19 -15.92 7.08 -1.24
N ALA A 20 -15.07 6.07 -1.00
CA ALA A 20 -14.86 5.46 0.32
C ALA A 20 -14.62 6.52 1.40
N GLY A 21 -15.24 6.35 2.56
CA GLY A 21 -15.09 7.25 3.71
C GLY A 21 -15.75 8.64 3.57
N LYS A 22 -16.29 8.97 2.39
CA LYS A 22 -16.91 10.28 2.14
C LYS A 22 -18.40 10.28 2.45
N LYS A 23 -18.89 11.47 2.82
CA LYS A 23 -20.31 11.75 2.95
C LYS A 23 -20.88 12.09 1.57
N GLY A 24 -21.92 11.38 1.17
CA GLY A 24 -22.64 11.60 -0.09
C GLY A 24 -24.12 11.80 0.13
N LEU A 25 -24.82 12.31 -0.88
CA LEU A 25 -26.28 12.41 -0.88
C LEU A 25 -26.90 11.19 -1.56
N CYS A 26 -27.99 10.67 -1.02
CA CYS A 26 -28.74 9.60 -1.67
C CYS A 26 -29.46 10.13 -2.92
N PRO A 27 -29.21 9.57 -4.13
CA PRO A 27 -29.87 10.03 -5.36
C PRO A 27 -31.33 9.54 -5.48
N LYS A 28 -31.75 8.58 -4.64
CA LYS A 28 -33.09 7.97 -4.68
C LYS A 28 -34.08 8.64 -3.72
N CYS A 29 -33.61 9.43 -2.77
CA CYS A 29 -34.47 10.21 -1.88
C CYS A 29 -34.92 11.48 -2.61
N VAL A 30 -36.04 11.42 -3.33
CA VAL A 30 -36.60 12.56 -4.05
C VAL A 30 -37.05 13.61 -3.03
N GLY A 31 -36.44 14.80 -3.06
CA GLY A 31 -36.80 15.93 -2.18
C GLY A 31 -36.17 15.92 -0.79
N GLN A 32 -35.49 14.84 -0.37
CA GLN A 32 -34.77 14.77 0.90
C GLN A 32 -33.29 14.45 0.65
N GLN A 33 -32.43 15.44 0.86
CA GLN A 33 -30.97 15.28 0.80
C GLN A 33 -30.48 14.50 2.02
N VAL A 34 -30.67 13.18 1.99
CA VAL A 34 -30.21 12.30 3.07
C VAL A 34 -28.73 12.03 2.90
N VAL A 35 -27.96 12.43 3.90
CA VAL A 35 -26.52 12.19 3.99
C VAL A 35 -26.29 10.71 4.29
N VAL A 36 -25.56 10.04 3.42
CA VAL A 36 -25.15 8.65 3.57
C VAL A 36 -23.63 8.59 3.69
N GLN A 37 -23.14 7.81 4.64
CA GLN A 37 -21.72 7.54 4.77
C GLN A 37 -21.36 6.32 3.92
N VAL A 38 -20.35 6.48 3.08
CA VAL A 38 -19.79 5.36 2.31
C VAL A 38 -18.80 4.64 3.22
N PRO A 39 -18.95 3.31 3.46
CA PRO A 39 -18.00 2.56 4.28
C PRO A 39 -16.63 2.56 3.61
N ASP A 40 -15.56 2.64 4.41
CA ASP A 40 -14.21 2.63 3.88
C ASP A 40 -13.80 1.21 3.50
N SER A 41 -13.18 1.05 2.34
CA SER A 41 -12.80 -0.29 1.83
C SER A 41 -11.62 -0.90 2.59
N THR A 42 -10.90 -0.10 3.38
CA THR A 42 -9.75 -0.56 4.18
C THR A 42 -10.15 -1.13 5.52
N ASP A 43 -11.33 -0.78 6.06
CA ASP A 43 -11.78 -1.20 7.39
C ASP A 43 -11.90 -2.73 7.50
N GLU A 44 -12.40 -3.41 6.46
CA GLU A 44 -12.62 -4.86 6.52
C GLU A 44 -11.29 -5.64 6.58
N THR A 45 -10.31 -5.25 5.75
CA THR A 45 -8.98 -5.85 5.75
C THR A 45 -8.17 -5.49 7.00
N GLU A 46 -8.32 -4.26 7.49
CA GLU A 46 -7.64 -3.84 8.73
C GLU A 46 -8.22 -4.55 9.96
N HIS A 47 -9.54 -4.74 10.02
CA HIS A 47 -10.17 -5.48 11.10
C HIS A 47 -9.73 -6.94 11.10
N ALA A 48 -9.77 -7.60 9.93
CA ALA A 48 -9.31 -8.98 9.79
C ALA A 48 -7.82 -9.14 10.14
N PHE A 49 -6.97 -8.18 9.74
CA PHE A 49 -5.56 -8.17 10.08
C PHE A 49 -5.33 -7.99 11.59
N ARG A 50 -6.01 -7.01 12.22
CA ARG A 50 -5.91 -6.78 13.67
C ARG A 50 -6.37 -7.99 14.46
N GLU A 51 -7.46 -8.63 14.05
CA GLU A 51 -7.98 -9.84 14.71
C GLU A 51 -7.00 -11.01 14.59
N ALA A 52 -6.42 -11.23 13.42
CA ALA A 52 -5.40 -12.25 13.21
C ALA A 52 -4.15 -12.03 14.09
N VAL A 53 -3.64 -10.79 14.14
CA VAL A 53 -2.48 -10.42 14.97
C VAL A 53 -2.77 -10.61 16.46
N LEU A 54 -3.96 -10.23 16.94
CA LEU A 54 -4.36 -10.42 18.33
C LEU A 54 -4.50 -11.91 18.70
N SER A 55 -5.03 -12.72 17.77
CA SER A 55 -5.15 -14.17 17.95
C SER A 55 -3.76 -14.83 18.05
N GLU A 56 -2.83 -14.45 17.20
CA GLU A 56 -1.44 -14.95 17.22
C GLU A 56 -0.72 -14.56 18.51
N HIS A 57 -0.84 -13.30 18.95
CA HIS A 57 -0.26 -12.83 20.21
C HIS A 57 -0.83 -13.61 21.40
N ARG A 58 -2.14 -13.88 21.43
CA ARG A 58 -2.75 -14.69 22.49
C ARG A 58 -2.27 -16.14 22.46
N ALA A 59 -2.12 -16.74 21.28
CA ALA A 59 -1.61 -18.10 21.13
C ALA A 59 -0.14 -18.22 21.59
N ALA A 60 0.70 -17.22 21.31
CA ALA A 60 2.09 -17.18 21.75
C ALA A 60 2.22 -17.06 23.28
N HIS A 61 1.29 -16.37 23.95
CA HIS A 61 1.29 -16.19 25.41
C HIS A 61 0.49 -17.25 26.20
N ALA A 62 -0.21 -18.17 25.51
CA ALA A 62 -0.96 -19.25 26.15
C ALA A 62 -0.12 -20.54 26.36
N ALA A 63 1.13 -20.58 25.91
CA ALA A 63 2.06 -21.65 26.22
C ALA A 63 2.66 -21.45 27.63
N PRO A 64 2.76 -22.50 28.46
CA PRO A 64 3.42 -22.41 29.76
C PRO A 64 4.90 -21.96 29.59
N PRO A 65 5.49 -21.30 30.59
CA PRO A 65 6.83 -20.73 30.48
C PRO A 65 7.84 -21.82 30.09
N PRO A 66 8.61 -21.64 29.00
CA PRO A 66 9.73 -22.52 28.72
C PRO A 66 10.77 -22.34 29.82
N THR A 67 11.14 -23.46 30.43
CA THR A 67 12.32 -23.63 31.28
C THR A 67 13.55 -22.96 30.65
N PRO A 68 14.44 -22.32 31.44
CA PRO A 68 15.62 -21.65 30.89
C PRO A 68 16.68 -22.68 30.51
N SER A 69 16.52 -23.27 29.33
CA SER A 69 17.57 -24.03 28.64
C SER A 69 17.79 -23.39 27.28
N SER A 70 18.48 -22.25 27.34
CA SER A 70 19.57 -21.84 26.45
C SER A 70 19.62 -22.52 25.09
N GLU A 71 19.04 -21.90 24.05
CA GLU A 71 19.59 -21.79 22.69
C GLU A 71 18.89 -20.62 21.95
N SER A 72 19.30 -19.38 22.24
CA SER A 72 19.04 -18.22 21.36
C SER A 72 20.25 -18.05 20.44
N VAL A 73 20.11 -18.43 19.17
CA VAL A 73 21.17 -18.36 18.14
C VAL A 73 21.17 -17.02 17.36
N PHE A 74 20.48 -15.98 17.85
CA PHE A 74 20.47 -14.67 17.18
C PHE A 74 20.48 -13.48 18.15
N ASP A 75 21.41 -13.50 19.12
CA ASP A 75 21.88 -12.27 19.75
C ASP A 75 23.21 -11.87 19.08
N ASP A 76 23.13 -11.25 17.89
CA ASP A 76 24.26 -10.52 17.31
C ASP A 76 24.10 -9.05 17.69
N HIS A 77 24.73 -8.69 18.81
CA HIS A 77 24.77 -7.34 19.32
C HIS A 77 25.68 -6.47 18.44
N PRO A 78 25.23 -5.27 18.01
CA PRO A 78 25.97 -4.46 17.06
C PRO A 78 27.13 -3.74 17.76
N ALA A 79 28.35 -4.23 17.56
CA ALA A 79 29.55 -3.54 18.00
C ALA A 79 30.60 -3.53 16.88
N LYS A 80 30.41 -2.60 15.94
CA LYS A 80 31.45 -1.67 15.42
C LYS A 80 30.93 -0.97 14.17
N ALA A 81 30.93 0.35 14.23
CA ALA A 81 30.97 1.18 13.04
C ALA A 81 32.23 0.82 12.26
N ASP A 82 32.10 0.50 10.97
CA ASP A 82 32.92 1.07 9.92
C ASP A 82 32.35 0.72 8.53
N ALA A 83 32.45 1.72 7.67
CA ALA A 83 32.14 1.83 6.26
C ALA A 83 31.81 0.55 5.44
N SER A 84 30.68 0.65 4.73
CA SER A 84 30.49 0.29 3.32
C SER A 84 30.66 -1.19 2.94
N THR A 85 29.59 -1.83 2.45
CA THR A 85 29.52 -2.55 1.16
C THR A 85 28.15 -3.21 1.00
N SER A 86 27.32 -2.62 0.14
CA SER A 86 26.43 -3.31 -0.82
C SER A 86 25.43 -4.37 -0.32
N ALA A 87 24.33 -3.95 0.32
CA ALA A 87 23.13 -4.77 0.40
C ALA A 87 22.34 -4.72 -0.92
N SER A 88 22.72 -5.61 -1.83
CA SER A 88 21.87 -6.35 -2.77
C SER A 88 20.52 -5.75 -3.18
N LEU A 89 20.53 -4.95 -4.25
CA LEU A 89 19.39 -4.67 -5.14
C LEU A 89 19.02 -5.92 -5.98
N ILE A 90 18.76 -7.06 -5.33
CA ILE A 90 18.30 -8.27 -6.02
C ILE A 90 16.78 -8.22 -6.08
N GLY A 91 16.22 -7.60 -7.13
CA GLY A 91 14.79 -7.71 -7.40
C GLY A 91 14.21 -6.71 -8.40
N SER A 92 14.82 -5.54 -8.56
CA SER A 92 14.35 -4.58 -9.57
C SER A 92 15.15 -4.78 -10.85
N SER A 93 14.80 -5.81 -11.62
CA SER A 93 15.18 -5.84 -13.04
C SER A 93 14.42 -4.71 -13.72
N VAL A 94 14.97 -3.49 -13.63
CA VAL A 94 14.47 -2.33 -14.35
C VAL A 94 14.64 -2.69 -15.81
N ILE A 95 13.52 -2.94 -16.48
CA ILE A 95 13.47 -3.11 -17.92
C ILE A 95 14.17 -1.87 -18.50
N LYS A 96 15.41 -2.05 -18.95
CA LYS A 96 16.22 -0.98 -19.54
C LYS A 96 15.63 -0.68 -20.91
N HIS A 97 14.58 0.13 -20.93
CA HIS A 97 14.10 0.72 -22.16
C HIS A 97 15.22 1.61 -22.73
N LYS A 98 15.77 1.21 -23.88
CA LYS A 98 16.86 1.90 -24.56
C LYS A 98 16.33 3.08 -25.38
N THR A 99 15.73 4.07 -24.72
CA THR A 99 15.36 5.31 -25.41
C THR A 99 16.60 6.18 -25.60
N LYS A 100 16.89 6.53 -26.85
CA LYS A 100 17.99 7.44 -27.20
C LYS A 100 17.40 8.78 -27.56
N CYS A 101 17.94 9.84 -26.97
CA CYS A 101 17.64 11.18 -27.45
C CYS A 101 18.41 11.45 -28.76
N GLU A 102 17.94 12.38 -29.59
CA GLU A 102 18.64 12.87 -30.79
C GLU A 102 20.06 13.39 -30.49
N CYS A 103 20.31 13.86 -29.27
CA CYS A 103 21.65 14.28 -28.84
C CYS A 103 22.60 13.10 -28.54
N GLY A 104 22.17 11.86 -28.78
CA GLY A 104 22.95 10.64 -28.55
C GLY A 104 22.99 10.18 -27.08
N THR A 105 22.42 10.97 -26.16
CA THR A 105 22.39 10.61 -24.73
C THR A 105 21.32 9.55 -24.49
N LYS A 106 21.71 8.45 -23.82
CA LYS A 106 20.78 7.43 -23.36
C LYS A 106 19.99 7.97 -22.19
N VAL A 107 18.68 8.00 -22.32
CA VAL A 107 17.77 8.53 -21.33
C VAL A 107 16.73 7.47 -21.02
N PRO A 108 16.45 7.21 -19.74
CA PRO A 108 15.48 6.20 -19.39
C PRO A 108 14.06 6.74 -19.67
N MET A 109 13.16 5.85 -20.08
CA MET A 109 11.83 6.18 -20.63
C MET A 109 10.92 7.01 -19.71
N TRP A 110 11.22 7.10 -18.41
CA TRP A 110 10.47 7.91 -17.44
C TRP A 110 10.79 9.41 -17.52
N TYR A 111 11.85 9.80 -18.24
CA TYR A 111 12.13 11.21 -18.48
C TYR A 111 11.30 11.72 -19.64
N ALA A 112 10.47 12.75 -19.40
CA ALA A 112 9.74 13.45 -20.46
C ALA A 112 10.68 14.32 -21.32
N LYS A 113 11.78 14.82 -20.73
CA LYS A 113 12.79 15.65 -21.39
C LYS A 113 14.17 15.07 -21.17
N CYS A 114 15.03 15.17 -22.18
CA CYS A 114 16.44 14.81 -22.04
C CYS A 114 17.15 15.75 -21.04
N PRO A 115 17.87 15.24 -20.03
CA PRO A 115 18.60 16.07 -19.06
C PRO A 115 19.82 16.78 -19.68
N ASN A 116 20.28 16.35 -20.85
CA ASN A 116 21.43 16.95 -21.52
C ASN A 116 21.02 18.10 -22.45
N CYS A 117 20.04 17.88 -23.35
CA CYS A 117 19.64 18.89 -24.34
C CYS A 117 18.27 19.54 -24.08
N GLY A 118 17.53 19.12 -23.06
CA GLY A 118 16.22 19.69 -22.69
C GLY A 118 15.07 19.38 -23.65
N LYS A 119 15.32 18.74 -24.80
CA LYS A 119 14.30 18.34 -25.78
C LYS A 119 13.42 17.21 -25.23
N PHE A 120 12.15 17.20 -25.64
CA PHE A 120 11.23 16.10 -25.35
C PHE A 120 11.62 14.85 -26.13
N LEU A 121 11.38 13.69 -25.52
CA LEU A 121 11.60 12.40 -26.16
C LEU A 121 10.33 12.02 -26.91
N GLU A 122 10.40 11.98 -28.24
CA GLU A 122 9.33 11.45 -29.08
C GLU A 122 9.41 9.92 -29.08
N HIS A 123 8.26 9.27 -28.90
CA HIS A 123 8.10 7.82 -28.76
C HIS A 123 8.03 7.11 -30.11
#